data_AF-A0A1F4LWM5-F1
#
_entry.id   AF-A0A1F4LWM5-F1
#
_cell.length_a   1.000
_cell.length_b   1.000
_cell.length_c   1.000
_cell.angle_alpha   90.00
_cell.angle_beta   90.00
_cell.angle_gamma   90.00
#
_symmetry.space_group_name_H-M   'P 1'
#
loop_
_entity.id
_entity.type
_entity.pdbx_description
1 polymer ?
#
loop_
_entity_poly.entity_id
_entity_poly.type
_entity_poly.pdbx_seq_one_letter_code
_entity_poly.pdbx_strand_id
1 'polypeptide(L)'
;MNPSRGKSKGNPTLAAALKTLKRLQEKHDGVVEASDLKDDEQRILLVETGFLRPVMKGWYICGSPSDNNADTTAWYASFWAFVSGYLGKRFGKRYCLNPEASLMLHTGNTTVPRQVTCVTIDSGTAKVDLPFDTSLLVYPDKNRVPNARVAVRGLQAWPVAEALCLVGPSFFVNNPREAEIALATIRHASELLPALLAGDKMVTAAGRLAAAFDFVKRPDEAERIQKAFAKFKITLKLVNPFELAEPTIAPSKERSPYVLRLRSMWAGWRQDVINTFPPAPGIKKQGADYLAQVDERYASDAYNSLSIEGYRVTDELIERVTSGDWNPDGDPEHNSTRDALAARGYYQAFQAVKESISKVLAKDNAGLVVKRDHHDWYAELFGPTVTAGIVEAGPLTGYRRGPIFIRNSMHTPLPSEALLDSLETLWDLLEAEPQACVRAVLGHHLFVFIHPYFDGNGRIGRFLMNTLLASGGYPWTVIRMSRRDVYMKALEAASVKGQITPLAEFIVQEMHEWSPERETKNFAAGAPRLSLRA
;
A
#
# COMPACT_ATOMS: atom_id res chain seq x y z
N MET A 1 36.14 4.92 57.87
CA MET A 1 34.76 4.81 57.36
C MET A 1 34.50 6.00 56.46
N ASN A 2 34.36 5.78 55.16
CA ASN A 2 33.94 6.80 54.20
C ASN A 2 32.91 6.11 53.28
N PRO A 3 31.64 6.53 53.26
CA PRO A 3 30.62 5.84 52.51
C PRO A 3 30.84 6.09 51.02
N SER A 4 30.86 5.01 50.25
CA SER A 4 30.92 5.04 48.79
C SER A 4 29.75 5.85 48.24
N ARG A 5 30.05 7.01 47.65
CA ARG A 5 29.11 7.76 46.82
C ARG A 5 28.66 6.86 45.67
N GLY A 6 27.39 6.47 45.69
CA GLY A 6 26.73 5.88 44.53
C GLY A 6 26.82 6.85 43.37
N LYS A 7 27.31 6.37 42.22
CA LYS A 7 27.25 7.11 40.96
C LYS A 7 25.78 7.33 40.62
N SER A 8 25.30 8.58 40.68
CA SER A 8 24.06 8.94 39.99
C SER A 8 24.31 8.78 38.49
N LYS A 9 23.65 7.80 37.86
CA LYS A 9 23.53 7.81 36.39
C LYS A 9 22.78 9.10 36.04
N GLY A 10 23.39 9.97 35.24
CA GLY A 10 22.71 11.18 34.78
C GLY A 10 21.58 10.81 33.82
N ASN A 11 20.48 11.57 33.85
CA ASN A 11 19.34 11.38 32.95
C ASN A 11 19.82 11.26 31.50
N PRO A 12 19.35 10.25 30.74
CA PRO A 12 19.73 10.09 29.34
C PRO A 12 19.21 11.26 28.51
N THR A 13 20.06 11.81 27.64
CA THR A 13 19.63 12.86 26.70
C THR A 13 18.74 12.24 25.61
N LEU A 14 17.75 13.01 25.12
CA LEU A 14 16.89 12.58 24.02
C LEU A 14 17.71 12.15 22.79
N ALA A 15 18.80 12.84 22.49
CA ALA A 15 19.71 12.48 21.41
C ALA A 15 20.33 11.08 21.59
N ALA A 16 20.75 10.72 22.80
CA ALA A 16 21.27 9.39 23.09
C ALA A 16 20.17 8.32 22.98
N ALA A 17 18.97 8.60 23.48
CA ALA A 17 17.83 7.71 23.37
C ALA A 17 17.42 7.47 21.90
N LEU A 18 17.38 8.52 21.07
CA LEU A 18 17.09 8.43 19.64
C LEU A 18 18.17 7.66 18.86
N LYS A 19 19.45 7.79 19.24
CA LYS A 19 20.53 6.99 18.64
C LYS A 19 20.37 5.51 18.95
N THR A 20 19.99 5.17 20.18
CA THR A 20 19.65 3.79 20.56
C THR A 20 18.44 3.29 19.77
N LEU A 21 17.39 4.11 19.66
CA LEU A 21 16.17 3.76 18.94
C LEU A 21 16.43 3.52 17.46
N LYS A 22 17.22 4.36 16.78
CA LYS A 22 17.61 4.18 15.38
C LYS A 22 18.28 2.82 15.14
N ARG A 23 19.21 2.42 16.01
CA ARG A 23 19.86 1.11 15.92
C ARG A 23 18.88 -0.04 16.12
N LEU A 24 17.88 0.10 17.00
CA LEU A 24 16.84 -0.91 17.19
C LEU A 24 15.90 -0.97 15.99
N GLN A 25 15.58 0.18 15.39
CA GLN A 25 14.77 0.26 14.19
C GLN A 25 15.42 -0.47 13.01
N GLU A 26 16.73 -0.29 12.80
CA GLU A 26 17.50 -0.99 11.77
C GLU A 26 17.63 -2.50 12.03
N LYS A 27 17.57 -2.93 13.29
CA LYS A 27 17.80 -4.33 13.68
C LYS A 27 16.52 -5.16 13.77
N HIS A 28 15.41 -4.55 14.18
CA HIS A 28 14.16 -5.23 14.55
C HIS A 28 12.94 -4.60 13.85
N ASP A 29 13.16 -3.89 12.73
CA ASP A 29 12.10 -3.25 11.95
C ASP A 29 11.18 -2.36 12.80
N GLY A 30 11.77 -1.68 13.79
CA GLY A 30 11.05 -0.78 14.71
C GLY A 30 10.33 -1.46 15.87
N VAL A 31 10.43 -2.77 16.03
CA VAL A 31 9.88 -3.50 17.21
C VAL A 31 10.90 -3.50 18.34
N VAL A 32 10.45 -3.16 19.54
CA VAL A 32 11.34 -3.01 20.71
C VAL A 32 10.79 -3.81 21.90
N GLU A 33 11.59 -4.72 22.43
CA GLU A 33 11.33 -5.37 23.72
C GLU A 33 11.82 -4.46 24.86
N ALA A 34 11.16 -4.50 26.02
CA ALA A 34 11.63 -3.77 27.20
C ALA A 34 13.09 -4.08 27.56
N SER A 35 13.57 -5.30 27.28
CA SER A 35 14.94 -5.74 27.54
C SER A 35 15.97 -5.18 26.55
N ASP A 36 15.54 -4.68 25.38
CA ASP A 36 16.42 -4.02 24.41
C ASP A 36 16.88 -2.63 24.89
N LEU A 37 16.04 -1.98 25.70
CA LEU A 37 16.32 -0.70 26.35
C LEU A 37 16.77 -0.96 27.80
N LYS A 38 18.09 -1.12 27.98
CA LYS A 38 18.72 -1.41 29.28
C LYS A 38 18.55 -0.32 30.34
N ASP A 39 18.10 0.86 29.92
CA ASP A 39 17.88 2.02 30.76
C ASP A 39 16.39 2.38 30.74
N ASP A 40 15.73 2.22 31.90
CA ASP A 40 14.31 2.50 32.03
C ASP A 40 13.99 3.99 31.78
N GLU A 41 14.93 4.90 32.09
CA GLU A 41 14.76 6.34 31.85
C GLU A 41 14.73 6.65 30.35
N GLN A 42 15.55 5.97 29.54
CA GLN A 42 15.50 6.11 28.07
C GLN A 42 14.15 5.67 27.53
N ARG A 43 13.63 4.53 28.03
CA ARG A 43 12.34 4.01 27.58
C ARG A 43 11.21 4.96 27.94
N ILE A 44 11.17 5.45 29.18
CA ILE A 44 10.16 6.42 29.64
C ILE A 44 10.22 7.68 28.76
N LEU A 45 11.41 8.25 28.56
CA LEU A 45 11.60 9.43 27.74
C LEU A 45 11.09 9.24 26.31
N LEU A 46 11.41 8.10 25.66
CA LEU A 46 10.96 7.81 24.29
C LEU A 46 9.44 7.61 24.20
N VAL A 47 8.80 7.07 25.24
CA VAL A 47 7.34 6.93 25.29
C VAL A 47 6.68 8.28 25.50
N GLU A 48 7.16 9.09 26.46
CA GLU A 48 6.61 10.42 26.75
C GLU A 48 6.75 11.38 25.56
N THR A 49 7.83 11.26 24.80
CA THR A 49 8.07 12.05 23.59
C THR A 49 7.38 11.49 22.34
N GLY A 50 6.72 10.33 22.42
CA GLY A 50 5.96 9.74 21.31
C GLY A 50 6.77 9.00 20.25
N PHE A 51 8.10 8.88 20.42
CA PHE A 51 8.96 8.08 19.53
C PHE A 51 8.80 6.57 19.74
N LEU A 52 8.23 6.16 20.87
CA LEU A 52 7.98 4.76 21.21
C LEU A 52 6.53 4.59 21.70
N ARG A 53 5.81 3.62 21.13
CA ARG A 53 4.41 3.34 21.47
C ARG A 53 4.26 1.96 22.10
N PRO A 54 3.58 1.83 23.25
CA PRO A 54 3.33 0.52 23.86
C PRO A 54 2.32 -0.27 23.02
N VAL A 55 2.61 -1.55 22.79
CA VAL A 55 1.70 -2.49 22.13
C VAL A 55 1.04 -3.40 23.16
N MET A 56 1.86 -4.02 24.00
CA MET A 56 1.44 -4.86 25.11
C MET A 56 2.53 -4.84 26.19
N LYS A 57 2.30 -5.47 27.35
CA LYS A 57 3.27 -5.47 28.45
C LYS A 57 4.64 -5.97 27.98
N GLY A 58 5.64 -5.09 28.08
CA GLY A 58 7.03 -5.38 27.72
C GLY A 58 7.37 -5.26 26.24
N TRP A 59 6.42 -4.83 25.39
CA TRP A 59 6.62 -4.69 23.95
C TRP A 59 6.14 -3.35 23.41
N TYR A 60 6.93 -2.80 22.52
CA TYR A 60 6.76 -1.47 21.97
C TYR A 60 7.07 -1.46 20.46
N ILE A 61 6.62 -0.41 19.78
CA ILE A 61 6.97 -0.11 18.38
C ILE A 61 7.41 1.35 18.25
N CYS A 62 8.29 1.64 17.29
CA CYS A 62 8.62 3.02 16.94
C CYS A 62 7.37 3.77 16.45
N GLY A 63 7.24 5.04 16.84
CA GLY A 63 6.19 5.95 16.39
C GLY A 63 6.75 7.33 16.05
N SER A 64 5.88 8.23 15.57
CA SER A 64 6.24 9.64 15.40
C SER A 64 5.60 10.49 16.51
N PRO A 65 6.32 11.48 17.08
CA PRO A 65 5.75 12.46 18.01
C PRO A 65 4.56 13.25 17.45
N SER A 66 4.45 13.34 16.12
CA SER A 66 3.33 14.01 15.45
C SER A 66 2.03 13.22 15.48
N ASP A 67 2.10 11.93 15.81
CA ASP A 67 0.98 11.01 15.69
C ASP A 67 0.11 11.10 16.94
N ASN A 68 -1.20 11.26 16.76
CA ASN A 68 -2.14 11.23 17.89
C ASN A 68 -2.46 9.78 18.32
N ASN A 69 -3.17 9.61 19.44
CA ASN A 69 -3.52 8.29 19.97
C ASN A 69 -4.47 7.47 19.08
N ALA A 70 -5.19 8.11 18.16
CA ALA A 70 -6.06 7.44 17.19
C ALA A 70 -5.32 7.06 15.90
N ASP A 71 -4.07 7.51 15.73
CA ASP A 71 -3.27 7.26 14.53
C ASP A 71 -2.83 5.79 14.48
N THR A 72 -3.30 5.09 13.45
CA THR A 72 -3.09 3.64 13.27
C THR A 72 -1.81 3.32 12.50
N THR A 73 -1.16 4.32 11.91
CA THR A 73 -0.08 4.17 10.93
C THR A 73 1.08 3.37 11.49
N ALA A 74 1.62 3.79 12.65
CA ALA A 74 2.76 3.14 13.27
C ALA A 74 2.47 1.66 13.60
N TRP A 75 1.24 1.35 14.00
CA TRP A 75 0.84 -0.03 14.30
C TRP A 75 0.75 -0.89 13.06
N TYR A 76 -0.01 -0.45 12.05
CA TYR A 76 -0.17 -1.23 10.82
C TYR A 76 1.15 -1.42 10.07
N ALA A 77 2.00 -0.40 10.09
CA ALA A 77 3.38 -0.44 9.61
C ALA A 77 4.22 -1.55 10.26
N SER A 78 4.09 -1.69 11.57
CA SER A 78 4.92 -2.57 12.38
C SER A 78 4.27 -3.94 12.64
N PHE A 79 3.04 -4.16 12.15
CA PHE A 79 2.23 -5.32 12.53
C PHE A 79 2.95 -6.66 12.31
N TRP A 80 3.42 -6.90 11.08
CA TRP A 80 4.08 -8.17 10.74
C TRP A 80 5.45 -8.32 11.41
N ALA A 81 6.21 -7.23 11.52
CA ALA A 81 7.47 -7.22 12.27
C ALA A 81 7.22 -7.56 13.75
N PHE A 82 6.18 -6.99 14.35
CA PHE A 82 5.80 -7.24 15.74
C PHE A 82 5.42 -8.71 15.93
N VAL A 83 4.54 -9.24 15.07
CA VAL A 83 4.13 -10.66 15.15
C VAL A 83 5.34 -11.59 14.98
N SER A 84 6.27 -11.26 14.09
CA SER A 84 7.53 -12.02 13.91
C SER A 84 8.42 -11.97 15.15
N GLY A 85 8.69 -10.78 15.68
CA GLY A 85 9.50 -10.61 16.88
C GLY A 85 8.89 -11.31 18.10
N TYR A 86 7.59 -11.12 18.32
CA TYR A 86 6.86 -11.71 19.44
C TYR A 86 6.84 -13.25 19.39
N LEU A 87 6.42 -13.83 18.27
CA LEU A 87 6.36 -15.28 18.11
C LEU A 87 7.76 -15.91 18.09
N GLY A 88 8.73 -15.25 17.46
CA GLY A 88 10.13 -15.67 17.44
C GLY A 88 10.74 -15.72 18.85
N LYS A 89 10.48 -14.70 19.67
CA LYS A 89 10.95 -14.67 21.07
C LYS A 89 10.25 -15.74 21.91
N ARG A 90 8.93 -15.87 21.78
CA ARG A 90 8.12 -16.75 22.64
C ARG A 90 8.26 -18.23 22.29
N PHE A 91 8.26 -18.55 21.00
CA PHE A 91 8.18 -19.93 20.51
C PHE A 91 9.38 -20.35 19.66
N GLY A 92 10.22 -19.42 19.19
CA GLY A 92 11.31 -19.74 18.26
C GLY A 92 10.77 -20.39 16.99
N LYS A 93 11.18 -21.63 16.69
CA LYS A 93 10.66 -22.41 15.55
C LYS A 93 9.54 -23.39 15.91
N ARG A 94 9.03 -23.35 17.15
CA ARG A 94 8.05 -24.30 17.69
C ARG A 94 6.59 -23.96 17.37
N TYR A 95 6.38 -23.06 16.43
CA TYR A 95 5.06 -22.64 15.98
C TYR A 95 4.99 -22.64 14.45
N CYS A 96 3.78 -22.56 13.91
CA CYS A 96 3.51 -22.29 12.51
C CYS A 96 2.25 -21.43 12.40
N LEU A 97 2.20 -20.50 11.46
CA LEU A 97 0.94 -19.86 11.09
C LEU A 97 -0.05 -20.92 10.58
N ASN A 98 -1.36 -20.68 10.71
CA ASN A 98 -2.34 -21.58 10.10
C ASN A 98 -2.25 -21.53 8.55
N PRO A 99 -2.84 -22.50 7.84
CA PRO A 99 -2.75 -22.55 6.37
C PRO A 99 -3.22 -21.27 5.68
N GLU A 100 -4.33 -20.67 6.12
CA GLU A 100 -4.86 -19.44 5.52
C GLU A 100 -3.90 -18.26 5.70
N ALA A 101 -3.44 -17.96 6.91
CA ALA A 101 -2.49 -16.87 7.15
C ALA A 101 -1.14 -17.12 6.44
N SER A 102 -0.74 -18.39 6.28
CA SER A 102 0.44 -18.75 5.48
C SER A 102 0.26 -18.38 4.02
N LEU A 103 -0.89 -18.70 3.41
CA LEU A 103 -1.18 -18.32 2.03
C LEU A 103 -1.21 -16.80 1.86
N MET A 104 -1.92 -16.06 2.74
CA MET A 104 -1.96 -14.60 2.70
C MET A 104 -0.56 -13.97 2.71
N LEU A 105 0.35 -14.56 3.48
CA LEU A 105 1.73 -14.08 3.58
C LEU A 105 2.54 -14.40 2.32
N HIS A 106 2.37 -15.60 1.76
CA HIS A 106 3.04 -16.05 0.53
C HIS A 106 2.59 -15.29 -0.72
N THR A 107 1.31 -14.94 -0.78
CA THR A 107 0.72 -14.19 -1.89
C THR A 107 0.98 -12.69 -1.78
N GLY A 108 1.81 -12.26 -0.81
CA GLY A 108 2.19 -10.87 -0.64
C GLY A 108 1.00 -9.97 -0.34
N ASN A 109 -0.01 -10.47 0.38
CA ASN A 109 -1.16 -9.66 0.79
C ASN A 109 -0.66 -8.45 1.60
N THR A 110 -1.14 -7.27 1.22
CA THR A 110 -0.71 -5.97 1.74
C THR A 110 -1.62 -5.44 2.84
N THR A 111 -2.71 -6.14 3.15
CA THR A 111 -3.69 -5.74 4.17
C THR A 111 -3.31 -6.34 5.52
N VAL A 112 -3.35 -5.51 6.57
CA VAL A 112 -3.22 -5.99 7.95
C VAL A 112 -4.46 -6.80 8.36
N PRO A 113 -4.34 -8.08 8.76
CA PRO A 113 -5.48 -8.88 9.17
C PRO A 113 -5.99 -8.48 10.57
N ARG A 114 -7.31 -8.59 10.79
CA ARG A 114 -7.93 -8.39 12.11
C ARG A 114 -7.53 -9.48 13.12
N GLN A 115 -7.26 -10.68 12.63
CA GLN A 115 -6.75 -11.77 13.46
C GLN A 115 -5.77 -12.63 12.67
N VAL A 116 -4.64 -12.96 13.29
CA VAL A 116 -3.71 -13.99 12.81
C VAL A 116 -3.80 -15.18 13.75
N THR A 117 -3.89 -16.38 13.20
CA THR A 117 -3.88 -17.61 13.98
C THR A 117 -2.58 -18.36 13.77
N CYS A 118 -1.94 -18.78 14.86
CA CYS A 118 -0.81 -19.68 14.82
C CYS A 118 -1.04 -20.91 15.69
N VAL A 119 -0.52 -22.04 15.25
CA VAL A 119 -0.46 -23.28 16.02
C VAL A 119 0.91 -23.43 16.66
N THR A 120 0.95 -23.92 17.89
CA THR A 120 2.19 -24.11 18.67
C THR A 120 2.21 -25.49 19.32
N ILE A 121 3.42 -26.02 19.57
CA ILE A 121 3.58 -27.24 20.36
C ILE A 121 3.50 -26.98 21.87
N ASP A 122 3.70 -25.71 22.27
CA ASP A 122 3.69 -25.29 23.66
C ASP A 122 2.22 -25.22 24.16
N SER A 123 1.97 -25.50 25.44
CA SER A 123 0.61 -25.59 25.98
C SER A 123 -0.03 -24.22 26.26
N GLY A 124 -1.37 -24.19 26.23
CA GLY A 124 -2.18 -23.01 26.57
C GLY A 124 -2.68 -22.23 25.36
N THR A 125 -4.01 -22.16 25.22
CA THR A 125 -4.66 -21.26 24.24
C THR A 125 -4.59 -19.84 24.77
N ALA A 126 -4.15 -18.91 23.93
CA ALA A 126 -4.12 -17.50 24.28
C ALA A 126 -4.61 -16.67 23.10
N LYS A 127 -5.56 -15.79 23.35
CA LYS A 127 -5.82 -14.64 22.48
C LYS A 127 -5.01 -13.47 23.02
N VAL A 128 -4.10 -12.95 22.21
CA VAL A 128 -3.36 -11.73 22.51
C VAL A 128 -4.07 -10.60 21.78
N ASP A 129 -4.76 -9.75 22.54
CA ASP A 129 -5.34 -8.52 22.00
C ASP A 129 -4.21 -7.52 21.69
N LEU A 130 -4.29 -6.93 20.50
CA LEU A 130 -3.31 -6.00 19.97
C LEU A 130 -4.03 -4.69 19.58
N PRO A 131 -3.30 -3.58 19.38
CA PRO A 131 -3.89 -2.29 19.04
C PRO A 131 -4.86 -2.34 17.84
N PHE A 132 -5.83 -1.42 17.83
CA PHE A 132 -6.76 -1.16 16.72
C PHE A 132 -7.57 -2.39 16.25
N ASP A 133 -8.13 -3.13 17.22
CA ASP A 133 -8.95 -4.32 17.04
C ASP A 133 -8.26 -5.42 16.20
N THR A 134 -6.94 -5.54 16.38
CA THR A 134 -6.18 -6.66 15.85
C THR A 134 -5.88 -7.68 16.94
N SER A 135 -5.64 -8.94 16.58
CA SER A 135 -5.32 -9.97 17.57
C SER A 135 -4.46 -11.09 17.00
N LEU A 136 -3.73 -11.76 17.89
CA LEU A 136 -3.01 -13.00 17.62
C LEU A 136 -3.63 -14.13 18.43
N LEU A 137 -4.21 -15.11 17.74
CA LEU A 137 -4.74 -16.32 18.36
C LEU A 137 -3.66 -17.42 18.34
N VAL A 138 -3.20 -17.80 19.52
CA VAL A 138 -2.25 -18.90 19.73
C VAL A 138 -3.03 -20.14 20.15
N TYR A 139 -2.98 -21.17 19.31
CA TYR A 139 -3.68 -22.44 19.52
C TYR A 139 -2.68 -23.59 19.73
N PRO A 140 -2.71 -24.29 20.88
CA PRO A 140 -1.80 -25.40 21.16
C PRO A 140 -2.27 -26.66 20.43
N ASP A 141 -1.52 -27.07 19.39
CA ASP A 141 -1.73 -28.32 18.69
C ASP A 141 -0.41 -28.79 18.05
N LYS A 142 0.28 -29.68 18.77
CA LYS A 142 1.56 -30.25 18.34
C LYS A 142 1.46 -30.98 16.99
N ASN A 143 0.32 -31.59 16.70
CA ASN A 143 0.14 -32.37 15.46
C ASN A 143 -0.09 -31.46 14.25
N ARG A 144 -0.54 -30.22 14.47
CA ARG A 144 -0.72 -29.21 13.41
C ARG A 144 0.51 -28.34 13.18
N VAL A 145 1.57 -28.47 13.96
CA VAL A 145 2.87 -27.83 13.65
C VAL A 145 3.64 -28.76 12.71
N PRO A 146 3.74 -28.47 11.40
CA PRO A 146 4.36 -29.39 10.44
C PRO A 146 5.87 -29.42 10.61
N ASN A 147 6.51 -30.55 10.31
CA ASN A 147 7.97 -30.62 10.30
C ASN A 147 8.59 -29.71 9.22
N ALA A 148 8.00 -29.70 8.03
CA ALA A 148 8.38 -28.81 6.93
C ALA A 148 7.71 -27.44 7.12
N ARG A 149 8.52 -26.41 7.35
CA ARG A 149 8.09 -25.00 7.46
C ARG A 149 9.03 -24.13 6.65
N VAL A 150 8.50 -23.03 6.15
CA VAL A 150 9.27 -22.00 5.46
C VAL A 150 9.23 -20.71 6.27
N ALA A 151 10.34 -19.97 6.24
CA ALA A 151 10.40 -18.65 6.85
C ALA A 151 9.95 -17.61 5.83
N VAL A 152 8.90 -16.85 6.15
CA VAL A 152 8.41 -15.73 5.32
C VAL A 152 8.28 -14.51 6.21
N ARG A 153 8.99 -13.42 5.90
CA ARG A 153 9.07 -12.21 6.77
C ARG A 153 9.38 -12.55 8.24
N GLY A 154 10.32 -13.48 8.45
CA GLY A 154 10.70 -13.97 9.79
C GLY A 154 9.67 -14.85 10.49
N LEU A 155 8.51 -15.14 9.89
CA LEU A 155 7.46 -15.99 10.45
C LEU A 155 7.58 -17.43 9.95
N GLN A 156 7.28 -18.40 10.81
CA GLN A 156 7.16 -19.80 10.42
C GLN A 156 5.79 -20.04 9.75
N ALA A 157 5.78 -20.39 8.47
CA ALA A 157 4.58 -20.62 7.67
C ALA A 157 4.59 -21.99 7.00
N TRP A 158 3.40 -22.46 6.61
CA TRP A 158 3.26 -23.62 5.72
C TRP A 158 3.79 -23.27 4.33
N PRO A 159 4.50 -24.18 3.65
CA PRO A 159 4.77 -23.98 2.23
C PRO A 159 3.45 -23.96 1.43
N VAL A 160 3.45 -23.25 0.31
CA VAL A 160 2.23 -22.91 -0.45
C VAL A 160 1.43 -24.16 -0.85
N ALA A 161 2.10 -25.20 -1.32
CA ALA A 161 1.47 -26.42 -1.80
C ALA A 161 0.69 -27.13 -0.68
N GLU A 162 1.32 -27.34 0.47
CA GLU A 162 0.71 -27.94 1.64
C GLU A 162 -0.42 -27.06 2.20
N ALA A 163 -0.21 -25.75 2.24
CA ALA A 163 -1.24 -24.83 2.70
C ALA A 163 -2.50 -24.88 1.81
N LEU A 164 -2.35 -24.93 0.47
CA LEU A 164 -3.44 -25.12 -0.48
C LEU A 164 -4.20 -26.45 -0.27
N CYS A 165 -3.48 -27.52 0.09
CA CYS A 165 -4.12 -28.80 0.42
C CYS A 165 -4.98 -28.71 1.68
N LEU A 166 -4.58 -27.88 2.65
CA LEU A 166 -5.19 -27.81 3.98
C LEU A 166 -6.33 -26.77 4.09
N VAL A 167 -6.33 -25.71 3.30
CA VAL A 167 -7.40 -24.70 3.36
C VAL A 167 -8.75 -25.24 2.89
N GLY A 168 -9.83 -24.80 3.51
CA GLY A 168 -11.20 -25.15 3.14
C GLY A 168 -11.73 -24.38 1.92
N PRO A 169 -12.92 -24.73 1.40
CA PRO A 169 -13.56 -23.99 0.31
C PRO A 169 -13.83 -22.52 0.66
N SER A 170 -14.08 -22.21 1.93
CA SER A 170 -14.28 -20.82 2.41
C SER A 170 -13.11 -19.89 2.08
N PHE A 171 -11.88 -20.41 1.98
CA PHE A 171 -10.73 -19.58 1.60
C PHE A 171 -10.84 -19.06 0.16
N PHE A 172 -11.34 -19.89 -0.76
CA PHE A 172 -11.52 -19.54 -2.17
C PHE A 172 -12.68 -18.57 -2.39
N VAL A 173 -13.68 -18.59 -1.50
CA VAL A 173 -14.81 -17.65 -1.51
C VAL A 173 -14.45 -16.32 -0.87
N ASN A 174 -13.80 -16.36 0.30
CA ASN A 174 -13.49 -15.16 1.07
C ASN A 174 -12.23 -14.44 0.56
N ASN A 175 -11.30 -15.17 -0.08
CA ASN A 175 -10.04 -14.64 -0.59
C ASN A 175 -9.75 -15.17 -2.01
N PRO A 176 -10.66 -14.97 -2.99
CA PRO A 176 -10.54 -15.59 -4.31
C PRO A 176 -9.25 -15.18 -5.04
N ARG A 177 -8.88 -13.90 -4.96
CA ARG A 177 -7.62 -13.37 -5.50
C ARG A 177 -6.40 -14.09 -4.93
N GLU A 178 -6.38 -14.33 -3.63
CA GLU A 178 -5.26 -14.98 -2.95
C GLU A 178 -5.17 -16.45 -3.34
N ALA A 179 -6.32 -17.11 -3.51
CA ALA A 179 -6.37 -18.47 -4.02
C ALA A 179 -5.88 -18.56 -5.47
N GLU A 180 -6.29 -17.65 -6.38
CA GLU A 180 -5.78 -17.63 -7.75
C GLU A 180 -4.26 -17.38 -7.80
N ILE A 181 -3.74 -16.42 -7.02
CA ILE A 181 -2.29 -16.15 -6.93
C ILE A 181 -1.56 -17.39 -6.39
N ALA A 182 -2.04 -18.00 -5.30
CA ALA A 182 -1.42 -19.20 -4.74
C ALA A 182 -1.39 -20.35 -5.75
N LEU A 183 -2.48 -20.61 -6.46
CA LEU A 183 -2.52 -21.61 -7.54
C LEU A 183 -1.54 -21.28 -8.67
N ALA A 184 -1.42 -20.01 -9.05
CA ALA A 184 -0.48 -19.57 -10.08
C ALA A 184 0.99 -19.77 -9.67
N THR A 185 1.31 -19.70 -8.38
CA THR A 185 2.67 -19.95 -7.89
C THR A 185 3.09 -21.43 -7.94
N ILE A 186 2.13 -22.37 -7.90
CA ILE A 186 2.40 -23.81 -8.08
C ILE A 186 2.88 -24.05 -9.51
N ARG A 187 4.12 -24.51 -9.67
CA ARG A 187 4.72 -24.74 -10.98
C ARG A 187 4.20 -26.01 -11.61
N HIS A 188 3.94 -27.03 -10.79
CA HIS A 188 3.48 -28.33 -11.26
C HIS A 188 2.73 -29.09 -10.15
N ALA A 189 1.71 -29.86 -10.52
CA ALA A 189 0.87 -30.61 -9.57
C ALA A 189 1.66 -31.58 -8.67
N SER A 190 2.85 -32.01 -9.10
CA SER A 190 3.74 -32.84 -8.28
C SER A 190 4.17 -32.19 -6.96
N GLU A 191 4.06 -30.87 -6.83
CA GLU A 191 4.30 -30.17 -5.57
C GLU A 191 3.18 -30.45 -4.54
N LEU A 192 1.95 -30.70 -5.00
CA LEU A 192 0.79 -30.97 -4.14
C LEU A 192 0.64 -32.45 -3.81
N LEU A 193 1.02 -33.33 -4.74
CA LEU A 193 0.78 -34.77 -4.64
C LEU A 193 1.36 -35.42 -3.37
N PRO A 194 2.56 -35.09 -2.87
CA PRO A 194 3.08 -35.65 -1.62
C PRO A 194 2.15 -35.39 -0.43
N ALA A 195 1.62 -34.16 -0.31
CA ALA A 195 0.70 -33.80 0.76
C ALA A 195 -0.68 -34.47 0.55
N LEU A 196 -1.21 -34.44 -0.67
CA LEU A 196 -2.52 -35.00 -0.99
C LEU A 196 -2.58 -36.52 -0.82
N LEU A 197 -1.50 -37.24 -1.10
CA LEU A 197 -1.46 -38.71 -1.07
C LEU A 197 -0.91 -39.29 0.26
N ALA A 198 -0.44 -38.45 1.17
CA ALA A 198 0.01 -38.89 2.48
C ALA A 198 -1.14 -39.45 3.34
N GLY A 199 -0.81 -40.41 4.22
CA GLY A 199 -1.74 -40.99 5.18
C GLY A 199 -3.05 -41.48 4.54
N ASP A 200 -4.17 -40.99 5.08
CA ASP A 200 -5.54 -41.34 4.64
C ASP A 200 -5.93 -40.78 3.27
N LYS A 201 -5.04 -40.02 2.63
CA LYS A 201 -5.24 -39.33 1.34
C LYS A 201 -6.33 -38.27 1.43
N MET A 202 -6.01 -37.04 1.04
CA MET A 202 -6.91 -35.90 1.14
C MET A 202 -7.88 -35.82 -0.05
N VAL A 203 -8.77 -36.81 -0.18
CA VAL A 203 -9.68 -36.98 -1.35
C VAL A 203 -10.49 -35.72 -1.66
N THR A 204 -11.10 -35.10 -0.64
CA THR A 204 -11.91 -33.88 -0.82
C THR A 204 -11.06 -32.69 -1.26
N ALA A 205 -9.84 -32.55 -0.71
CA ALA A 205 -8.92 -31.48 -1.09
C ALA A 205 -8.41 -31.67 -2.52
N ALA A 206 -8.10 -32.90 -2.92
CA ALA A 206 -7.67 -33.24 -4.26
C ALA A 206 -8.75 -32.92 -5.31
N GLY A 207 -10.00 -33.30 -5.06
CA GLY A 207 -11.13 -32.98 -5.94
C GLY A 207 -11.38 -31.47 -6.07
N ARG A 208 -11.29 -30.75 -4.95
CA ARG A 208 -11.37 -29.28 -4.91
C ARG A 208 -10.26 -28.62 -5.72
N LEU A 209 -9.00 -29.00 -5.48
CA LEU A 209 -7.84 -28.40 -6.16
C LEU A 209 -7.81 -28.75 -7.64
N ALA A 210 -8.18 -29.97 -8.04
CA ALA A 210 -8.30 -30.31 -9.45
C ALA A 210 -9.35 -29.43 -10.15
N ALA A 211 -10.53 -29.23 -9.56
CA ALA A 211 -11.54 -28.32 -10.10
C ALA A 211 -11.05 -26.85 -10.11
N ALA A 212 -10.31 -26.43 -9.07
CA ALA A 212 -9.75 -25.09 -8.98
C ALA A 212 -8.69 -24.83 -10.08
N PHE A 213 -7.83 -25.80 -10.38
CA PHE A 213 -6.86 -25.70 -11.49
C PHE A 213 -7.55 -25.61 -12.84
N ASP A 214 -8.62 -26.37 -13.06
CA ASP A 214 -9.41 -26.30 -14.29
C ASP A 214 -10.07 -24.91 -14.44
N PHE A 215 -10.62 -24.37 -13.35
CA PHE A 215 -11.18 -23.02 -13.30
C PHE A 215 -10.15 -21.94 -13.71
N VAL A 216 -8.93 -21.98 -13.15
CA VAL A 216 -7.83 -21.07 -13.52
C VAL A 216 -7.12 -21.46 -14.83
N LYS A 217 -7.79 -22.24 -15.68
CA LYS A 217 -7.38 -22.64 -17.03
C LYS A 217 -6.04 -23.38 -17.08
N ARG A 218 -5.82 -24.28 -16.12
CA ARG A 218 -4.68 -25.20 -16.04
C ARG A 218 -5.14 -26.68 -16.00
N PRO A 219 -5.78 -27.17 -17.07
CA PRO A 219 -6.38 -28.51 -17.09
C PRO A 219 -5.35 -29.64 -16.91
N ASP A 220 -4.11 -29.46 -17.37
CA ASP A 220 -3.05 -30.46 -17.22
C ASP A 220 -2.76 -30.78 -15.73
N GLU A 221 -2.82 -29.78 -14.86
CA GLU A 221 -2.61 -29.98 -13.42
C GLU A 221 -3.79 -30.70 -12.80
N ALA A 222 -5.01 -30.34 -13.21
CA ALA A 222 -6.24 -30.99 -12.79
C ALA A 222 -6.23 -32.48 -13.19
N GLU A 223 -5.83 -32.79 -14.42
CA GLU A 223 -5.76 -34.15 -14.94
C GLU A 223 -4.68 -34.97 -14.19
N ARG A 224 -3.52 -34.38 -13.90
CA ARG A 224 -2.44 -35.03 -13.15
C ARG A 224 -2.88 -35.43 -11.74
N ILE A 225 -3.59 -34.55 -11.03
CA ILE A 225 -4.14 -34.84 -9.71
C ILE A 225 -5.11 -36.02 -9.80
N GLN A 226 -6.03 -36.00 -10.77
CA GLN A 226 -7.00 -37.08 -10.97
C GLN A 226 -6.33 -38.42 -11.31
N LYS A 227 -5.38 -38.42 -12.26
CA LYS A 227 -4.60 -39.62 -12.64
C LYS A 227 -3.83 -40.19 -11.46
N ALA A 228 -3.27 -39.34 -10.60
CA ALA A 228 -2.54 -39.79 -9.41
C ALA A 228 -3.45 -40.53 -8.42
N PHE A 229 -4.67 -40.04 -8.17
CA PHE A 229 -5.66 -40.71 -7.31
C PHE A 229 -6.26 -41.97 -7.95
N ALA A 230 -6.45 -41.98 -9.27
CA ALA A 230 -6.95 -43.14 -10.01
C ALA A 230 -6.02 -44.36 -9.88
N LYS A 231 -4.71 -44.17 -9.72
CA LYS A 231 -3.75 -45.26 -9.43
C LYS A 231 -4.06 -46.00 -8.12
N PHE A 232 -4.74 -45.34 -7.19
CA PHE A 232 -5.24 -45.94 -5.95
C PHE A 232 -6.70 -46.37 -6.03
N LYS A 233 -7.27 -46.43 -7.24
CA LYS A 233 -8.69 -46.76 -7.50
C LYS A 233 -9.67 -45.78 -6.84
N ILE A 234 -9.25 -44.52 -6.64
CA ILE A 234 -10.08 -43.45 -6.08
C ILE A 234 -10.52 -42.53 -7.22
N THR A 235 -11.84 -42.40 -7.40
CA THR A 235 -12.44 -41.40 -8.30
C THR A 235 -12.75 -40.13 -7.52
N LEU A 236 -12.21 -38.99 -7.96
CA LEU A 236 -12.41 -37.71 -7.29
C LEU A 236 -13.74 -37.08 -7.69
N LYS A 237 -14.48 -36.55 -6.70
CA LYS A 237 -15.59 -35.63 -6.95
C LYS A 237 -15.02 -34.21 -7.14
N LEU A 238 -15.14 -33.69 -8.35
CA LEU A 238 -14.67 -32.34 -8.69
C LEU A 238 -15.73 -31.32 -8.27
N VAL A 239 -15.34 -30.34 -7.45
CA VAL A 239 -16.20 -29.23 -7.03
C VAL A 239 -15.37 -27.96 -7.09
N ASN A 240 -15.74 -27.04 -7.99
CA ASN A 240 -15.09 -25.74 -8.08
C ASN A 240 -15.34 -24.96 -6.77
N PRO A 241 -14.30 -24.54 -6.03
CA PRO A 241 -14.49 -23.80 -4.79
C PRO A 241 -14.66 -22.29 -4.98
N PHE A 242 -14.50 -21.76 -6.19
CA PHE A 242 -14.70 -20.34 -6.49
C PHE A 242 -16.17 -20.01 -6.76
N GLU A 243 -16.61 -18.83 -6.31
CA GLU A 243 -17.88 -18.22 -6.70
C GLU A 243 -17.73 -17.22 -7.86
N LEU A 244 -16.50 -16.99 -8.31
CA LEU A 244 -16.21 -16.19 -9.49
C LEU A 244 -16.75 -16.89 -10.75
N ALA A 245 -17.38 -16.12 -11.64
CA ALA A 245 -17.83 -16.63 -12.93
C ALA A 245 -16.63 -17.02 -13.83
N GLU A 246 -15.56 -16.22 -13.79
CA GLU A 246 -14.33 -16.43 -14.54
C GLU A 246 -13.10 -16.07 -13.70
N PRO A 247 -11.93 -16.68 -13.96
CA PRO A 247 -10.69 -16.31 -13.29
C PRO A 247 -10.28 -14.87 -13.62
N THR A 248 -9.76 -14.15 -12.63
CA THR A 248 -9.25 -12.78 -12.84
C THR A 248 -7.81 -12.77 -13.31
N ILE A 249 -7.09 -13.89 -13.16
CA ILE A 249 -5.70 -14.04 -13.60
C ILE A 249 -5.66 -14.88 -14.87
N ALA A 250 -5.19 -14.26 -15.96
CA ALA A 250 -4.91 -14.99 -17.19
C ALA A 250 -3.73 -15.98 -16.99
N PRO A 251 -3.78 -17.17 -17.62
CA PRO A 251 -2.67 -18.11 -17.59
C PRO A 251 -1.36 -17.48 -18.04
N SER A 252 -0.33 -17.57 -17.21
CA SER A 252 0.99 -17.05 -17.54
C SER A 252 2.10 -17.80 -16.80
N LYS A 253 3.34 -17.58 -17.23
CA LYS A 253 4.55 -18.04 -16.54
C LYS A 253 4.96 -17.12 -15.39
N GLU A 254 4.25 -16.02 -15.18
CA GLU A 254 4.51 -15.09 -14.08
C GLU A 254 4.31 -15.77 -12.72
N ARG A 255 5.20 -15.49 -11.77
CA ARG A 255 5.18 -16.09 -10.43
C ARG A 255 5.34 -15.05 -9.33
N SER A 256 5.62 -13.80 -9.65
CA SER A 256 5.60 -12.70 -8.70
C SER A 256 4.18 -12.50 -8.19
N PRO A 257 3.92 -12.71 -6.88
CA PRO A 257 2.58 -12.53 -6.34
C PRO A 257 2.09 -11.09 -6.46
N TYR A 258 3.01 -10.11 -6.47
CA TYR A 258 2.70 -8.70 -6.62
C TYR A 258 2.23 -8.37 -8.05
N VAL A 259 2.92 -8.89 -9.08
CA VAL A 259 2.49 -8.74 -10.48
C VAL A 259 1.12 -9.38 -10.70
N LEU A 260 0.95 -10.61 -10.24
CA LEU A 260 -0.31 -11.36 -10.37
C LEU A 260 -1.47 -10.63 -9.67
N ARG A 261 -1.21 -10.02 -8.51
CA ARG A 261 -2.17 -9.19 -7.79
C ARG A 261 -2.60 -7.99 -8.62
N LEU A 262 -1.69 -7.23 -9.19
CA LEU A 262 -2.02 -6.05 -10.00
C LEU A 262 -2.84 -6.43 -11.24
N ARG A 263 -2.46 -7.51 -11.92
CA ARG A 263 -3.23 -8.03 -13.07
C ARG A 263 -4.64 -8.44 -12.67
N SER A 264 -4.76 -9.17 -11.57
CA SER A 264 -6.05 -9.56 -11.00
C SER A 264 -6.87 -8.34 -10.60
N MET A 265 -6.25 -7.29 -10.03
CA MET A 265 -6.95 -6.07 -9.60
C MET A 265 -7.50 -5.35 -10.83
N TRP A 266 -6.67 -5.22 -11.86
CA TRP A 266 -7.08 -4.63 -13.13
C TRP A 266 -8.25 -5.37 -13.76
N ALA A 267 -8.10 -6.68 -13.98
CA ALA A 267 -9.11 -7.50 -14.64
C ALA A 267 -10.44 -7.54 -13.87
N GLY A 268 -10.37 -7.70 -12.54
CA GLY A 268 -11.57 -7.79 -11.70
C GLY A 268 -12.34 -6.47 -11.53
N TRP A 269 -11.71 -5.32 -11.79
CA TRP A 269 -12.30 -4.00 -11.52
C TRP A 269 -12.59 -3.18 -12.77
N ARG A 270 -12.05 -3.60 -13.92
CA ARG A 270 -12.20 -2.90 -15.19
C ARG A 270 -13.67 -2.61 -15.54
N GLN A 271 -14.54 -3.61 -15.42
CA GLN A 271 -15.94 -3.45 -15.81
C GLN A 271 -16.72 -2.55 -14.83
N ASP A 272 -16.41 -2.60 -13.54
CA ASP A 272 -17.03 -1.73 -12.55
C ASP A 272 -16.76 -0.26 -12.86
N VAL A 273 -15.51 0.08 -13.23
CA VAL A 273 -15.15 1.46 -13.63
C VAL A 273 -15.91 1.88 -14.89
N ILE A 274 -16.00 1.00 -15.89
CA ILE A 274 -16.75 1.29 -17.14
C ILE A 274 -18.23 1.55 -16.84
N ASN A 275 -18.83 0.76 -15.95
CA ASN A 275 -20.23 0.90 -15.58
C ASN A 275 -20.53 2.18 -14.79
N THR A 276 -19.54 2.70 -14.05
CA THR A 276 -19.68 3.91 -13.23
C THR A 276 -19.45 5.21 -14.02
N PHE A 277 -18.52 5.23 -14.97
CA PHE A 277 -18.12 6.46 -15.65
C PHE A 277 -19.08 6.86 -16.78
N PRO A 278 -19.31 8.17 -16.99
CA PRO A 278 -19.99 8.62 -18.20
C PRO A 278 -19.15 8.32 -19.44
N PRO A 279 -19.77 8.16 -20.63
CA PRO A 279 -19.04 7.96 -21.88
C PRO A 279 -17.99 9.05 -22.12
N ALA A 280 -16.86 8.66 -22.71
CA ALA A 280 -15.77 9.59 -23.00
C ALA A 280 -16.26 10.71 -23.95
N PRO A 281 -16.05 12.00 -23.60
CA PRO A 281 -16.44 13.12 -24.47
C PRO A 281 -15.74 13.14 -25.84
N GLY A 282 -14.57 12.49 -25.91
CA GLY A 282 -13.72 12.47 -27.09
C GLY A 282 -12.77 13.68 -27.15
N ILE A 283 -11.60 13.46 -27.74
CA ILE A 283 -10.61 14.53 -27.93
C ILE A 283 -11.04 15.38 -29.13
N LYS A 284 -11.50 16.62 -28.87
CA LYS A 284 -11.75 17.61 -29.93
C LYS A 284 -10.43 18.01 -30.59
N LYS A 285 -10.46 18.44 -31.86
CA LYS A 285 -9.26 18.87 -32.62
C LYS A 285 -8.53 20.10 -32.03
N GLN A 286 -9.10 20.79 -31.04
CA GLN A 286 -8.57 22.04 -30.49
C GLN A 286 -7.91 21.77 -29.12
N GLY A 287 -6.74 21.13 -29.13
CA GLY A 287 -5.99 20.83 -27.90
C GLY A 287 -5.61 22.08 -27.08
N ALA A 288 -5.52 23.24 -27.73
CA ALA A 288 -5.29 24.53 -27.07
C ALA A 288 -6.42 24.90 -26.09
N ASP A 289 -7.68 24.67 -26.47
CA ASP A 289 -8.84 24.95 -25.59
C ASP A 289 -8.81 24.06 -24.34
N TYR A 290 -8.38 22.81 -24.50
CA TYR A 290 -8.25 21.90 -23.37
C TYR A 290 -7.18 22.38 -22.38
N LEU A 291 -6.00 22.77 -22.88
CA LEU A 291 -4.92 23.27 -22.03
C LEU A 291 -5.28 24.59 -21.35
N ALA A 292 -6.05 25.47 -22.01
CA ALA A 292 -6.57 26.67 -21.39
C ALA A 292 -7.52 26.34 -20.22
N GLN A 293 -8.41 25.37 -20.38
CA GLN A 293 -9.27 24.87 -19.28
C GLN A 293 -8.47 24.23 -18.14
N VAL A 294 -7.34 23.58 -18.45
CA VAL A 294 -6.41 23.06 -17.44
C VAL A 294 -5.78 24.22 -16.66
N ASP A 295 -5.34 25.28 -17.34
CA ASP A 295 -4.76 26.47 -16.71
C ASP A 295 -5.75 27.18 -15.79
N GLU A 296 -7.01 27.34 -16.21
CA GLU A 296 -8.08 27.91 -15.38
C GLU A 296 -8.28 27.15 -14.06
N ARG A 297 -7.90 25.87 -14.02
CA ARG A 297 -8.07 25.00 -12.84
C ARG A 297 -6.85 24.95 -11.94
N TYR A 298 -5.70 25.48 -12.38
CA TYR A 298 -4.42 25.36 -11.66
C TYR A 298 -4.52 25.85 -10.21
N ALA A 299 -5.07 27.04 -9.96
CA ALA A 299 -5.08 27.61 -8.62
C ALA A 299 -5.87 26.74 -7.62
N SER A 300 -7.03 26.23 -8.06
CA SER A 300 -7.85 25.31 -7.25
C SER A 300 -7.14 23.96 -7.07
N ASP A 301 -6.53 23.43 -8.13
CA ASP A 301 -5.79 22.18 -8.09
C ASP A 301 -4.61 22.25 -7.11
N ALA A 302 -3.75 23.27 -7.23
CA ALA A 302 -2.61 23.49 -6.37
C ALA A 302 -3.02 23.62 -4.90
N TYR A 303 -4.02 24.46 -4.60
CA TYR A 303 -4.54 24.62 -3.25
C TYR A 303 -4.98 23.28 -2.64
N ASN A 304 -5.86 22.55 -3.33
CA ASN A 304 -6.46 21.33 -2.80
C ASN A 304 -5.43 20.20 -2.71
N SER A 305 -4.64 20.00 -3.76
CA SER A 305 -3.64 18.95 -3.85
C SER A 305 -2.55 19.11 -2.79
N LEU A 306 -2.06 20.33 -2.54
CA LEU A 306 -1.07 20.59 -1.48
C LEU A 306 -1.69 20.51 -0.08
N SER A 307 -2.92 21.03 0.10
CA SER A 307 -3.60 20.99 1.39
C SER A 307 -3.93 19.56 1.85
N ILE A 308 -4.25 18.66 0.93
CA ILE A 308 -4.48 17.23 1.22
C ILE A 308 -3.25 16.56 1.85
N GLU A 309 -2.06 16.98 1.43
CA GLU A 309 -0.76 16.52 1.97
C GLU A 309 -0.33 17.29 3.23
N GLY A 310 -1.10 18.30 3.66
CA GLY A 310 -0.87 19.05 4.90
C GLY A 310 0.02 20.29 4.77
N TYR A 311 0.26 20.79 3.55
CA TYR A 311 0.89 22.10 3.33
C TYR A 311 -0.12 23.23 3.59
N ARG A 312 0.35 24.38 4.09
CA ARG A 312 -0.48 25.58 4.26
C ARG A 312 -0.29 26.49 3.06
N VAL A 313 -1.29 26.55 2.19
CA VAL A 313 -1.21 27.30 0.92
C VAL A 313 -2.28 28.39 0.91
N THR A 314 -1.87 29.63 0.62
CA THR A 314 -2.77 30.78 0.47
C THR A 314 -2.87 31.23 -0.99
N ASP A 315 -3.88 32.04 -1.30
CA ASP A 315 -4.08 32.71 -2.60
C ASP A 315 -2.83 33.43 -3.10
N GLU A 316 -2.47 34.50 -2.39
CA GLU A 316 -1.13 34.76 -1.88
C GLU A 316 0.04 34.06 -2.56
N LEU A 317 0.30 32.87 -2.02
CA LEU A 317 1.40 32.02 -2.37
C LEU A 317 1.25 31.42 -3.77
N ILE A 318 0.03 31.05 -4.16
CA ILE A 318 -0.27 30.47 -5.47
C ILE A 318 -0.04 31.50 -6.58
N GLU A 319 -0.54 32.72 -6.42
CA GLU A 319 -0.34 33.81 -7.38
C GLU A 319 1.13 34.16 -7.55
N ARG A 320 1.88 34.17 -6.44
CA ARG A 320 3.31 34.47 -6.46
C ARG A 320 4.13 33.41 -7.20
N VAL A 321 3.77 32.12 -7.09
CA VAL A 321 4.50 31.07 -7.83
C VAL A 321 4.15 31.03 -9.32
N THR A 322 2.96 31.49 -9.71
CA THR A 322 2.52 31.54 -11.12
C THR A 322 2.99 32.78 -11.86
N SER A 323 3.07 33.94 -11.20
CA SER A 323 3.48 35.21 -11.83
C SER A 323 4.97 35.27 -12.19
N GLY A 324 5.77 34.31 -11.73
CA GLY A 324 7.22 34.30 -11.94
C GLY A 324 7.97 35.30 -11.04
N ASP A 325 7.27 36.03 -10.17
CA ASP A 325 7.81 37.02 -9.23
C ASP A 325 8.48 36.36 -7.99
N TRP A 326 9.00 35.15 -8.20
CA TRP A 326 9.77 34.41 -7.22
C TRP A 326 11.20 34.97 -7.19
N ASN A 327 11.49 35.86 -6.25
CA ASN A 327 12.82 36.41 -6.04
C ASN A 327 13.64 35.52 -5.10
N PRO A 328 14.55 34.65 -5.58
CA PRO A 328 15.42 33.84 -4.71
C PRO A 328 16.32 34.68 -3.81
N ASP A 329 16.53 35.96 -4.13
CA ASP A 329 17.33 36.93 -3.36
C ASP A 329 16.45 37.92 -2.55
N GLY A 330 15.14 37.66 -2.44
CA GLY A 330 14.20 38.40 -1.60
C GLY A 330 14.34 38.05 -0.11
N ASP A 331 13.34 38.36 0.71
CA ASP A 331 13.38 38.01 2.15
C ASP A 331 13.60 36.49 2.33
N PRO A 332 14.80 36.07 2.80
CA PRO A 332 15.18 34.66 2.83
C PRO A 332 14.21 33.82 3.67
N GLU A 333 13.59 34.42 4.69
CA GLU A 333 12.65 33.75 5.58
C GLU A 333 11.33 33.34 4.89
N HIS A 334 10.91 34.07 3.84
CA HIS A 334 9.62 33.83 3.17
C HIS A 334 9.71 32.85 2.00
N ASN A 335 10.84 32.81 1.28
CA ASN A 335 11.02 32.00 0.07
C ASN A 335 11.64 30.62 0.34
N SER A 336 12.23 30.41 1.52
CA SER A 336 12.75 29.11 1.94
C SER A 336 11.76 28.30 2.79
N THR A 337 10.53 28.78 3.00
CA THR A 337 9.54 28.02 3.78
C THR A 337 9.17 26.73 3.05
N ARG A 338 8.97 25.66 3.81
CA ARG A 338 8.57 24.34 3.31
C ARG A 338 7.35 24.43 2.38
N ASP A 339 6.37 25.24 2.76
CA ASP A 339 5.11 25.38 2.02
C ASP A 339 5.32 26.16 0.71
N ALA A 340 6.18 27.18 0.69
CA ALA A 340 6.49 27.93 -0.52
C ALA A 340 7.29 27.12 -1.54
N LEU A 341 8.27 26.34 -1.08
CA LEU A 341 9.04 25.42 -1.94
C LEU A 341 8.15 24.32 -2.52
N ALA A 342 7.22 23.78 -1.72
CA ALA A 342 6.25 22.80 -2.19
C ALA A 342 5.30 23.39 -3.24
N ALA A 343 4.81 24.62 -3.04
CA ALA A 343 3.98 25.32 -4.03
C ALA A 343 4.75 25.58 -5.33
N ARG A 344 6.02 25.98 -5.24
CA ARG A 344 6.86 26.21 -6.42
C ARG A 344 7.11 24.91 -7.20
N GLY A 345 7.45 23.82 -6.51
CA GLY A 345 7.69 22.53 -7.15
C GLY A 345 6.41 21.97 -7.78
N TYR A 346 5.27 22.17 -7.12
CA TYR A 346 3.98 21.79 -7.67
C TYR A 346 3.67 22.53 -8.98
N TYR A 347 3.96 23.84 -9.04
CA TYR A 347 3.80 24.62 -10.26
C TYR A 347 4.68 24.10 -11.39
N GLN A 348 5.95 23.80 -11.11
CA GLN A 348 6.88 23.27 -12.10
C GLN A 348 6.42 21.90 -12.64
N ALA A 349 6.04 20.99 -11.74
CA ALA A 349 5.50 19.70 -12.12
C ALA A 349 4.20 19.84 -12.92
N PHE A 350 3.32 20.79 -12.58
CA PHE A 350 2.11 21.06 -13.33
C PHE A 350 2.40 21.50 -14.78
N GLN A 351 3.41 22.34 -15.00
CA GLN A 351 3.82 22.70 -16.37
C GLN A 351 4.34 21.48 -17.16
N ALA A 352 5.19 20.65 -16.54
CA ALA A 352 5.65 19.41 -17.17
C ALA A 352 4.50 18.44 -17.50
N VAL A 353 3.48 18.37 -16.64
CA VAL A 353 2.26 17.58 -16.89
C VAL A 353 1.46 18.12 -18.07
N LYS A 354 1.38 19.45 -18.26
CA LYS A 354 0.74 20.05 -19.43
C LYS A 354 1.45 19.69 -20.74
N GLU A 355 2.78 19.61 -20.73
CA GLU A 355 3.54 19.13 -21.88
C GLU A 355 3.19 17.67 -22.19
N SER A 356 3.09 16.82 -21.17
CA SER A 356 2.64 15.44 -21.33
C SER A 356 1.21 15.34 -21.86
N ILE A 357 0.28 16.17 -21.35
CA ILE A 357 -1.09 16.26 -21.87
C ILE A 357 -1.10 16.67 -23.33
N SER A 358 -0.25 17.60 -23.75
CA SER A 358 -0.13 18.02 -25.15
C SER A 358 0.22 16.84 -26.06
N LYS A 359 1.13 15.95 -25.62
CA LYS A 359 1.48 14.70 -26.34
C LYS A 359 0.27 13.76 -26.43
N VAL A 360 -0.46 13.58 -25.32
CA VAL A 360 -1.69 12.76 -25.28
C VAL A 360 -2.77 13.30 -26.20
N LEU A 361 -2.99 14.61 -26.23
CA LEU A 361 -3.96 15.27 -27.13
C LEU A 361 -3.52 15.17 -28.60
N ALA A 362 -2.22 15.10 -28.85
CA ALA A 362 -1.64 14.76 -30.16
C ALA A 362 -1.76 13.27 -30.54
N LYS A 363 -2.48 12.48 -29.72
CA LYS A 363 -2.78 11.04 -29.89
C LYS A 363 -1.63 10.09 -29.60
N ASP A 364 -0.60 10.52 -28.88
CA ASP A 364 0.35 9.58 -28.29
C ASP A 364 -0.36 8.67 -27.28
N ASN A 365 0.12 7.43 -27.12
CA ASN A 365 -0.45 6.51 -26.13
C ASN A 365 -0.23 7.06 -24.72
N ALA A 366 -1.33 7.40 -24.03
CA ALA A 366 -1.26 8.02 -22.71
C ALA A 366 -0.54 7.15 -21.66
N GLY A 367 -0.64 5.81 -21.73
CA GLY A 367 0.10 4.90 -20.85
C GLY A 367 1.61 5.02 -21.03
N LEU A 368 2.08 5.10 -22.28
CA LEU A 368 3.50 5.33 -22.60
C LEU A 368 3.98 6.72 -22.19
N VAL A 369 3.14 7.75 -22.38
CA VAL A 369 3.47 9.12 -21.98
C VAL A 369 3.68 9.20 -20.47
N VAL A 370 2.74 8.68 -19.66
CA VAL A 370 2.90 8.72 -18.20
C VAL A 370 4.05 7.85 -17.71
N LYS A 371 4.27 6.67 -18.33
CA LYS A 371 5.44 5.80 -18.04
C LYS A 371 6.75 6.56 -18.19
N ARG A 372 6.92 7.31 -19.28
CA ARG A 372 8.15 8.06 -19.56
C ARG A 372 8.28 9.31 -18.67
N ASP A 373 7.21 10.11 -18.57
CA ASP A 373 7.31 11.48 -18.06
C ASP A 373 7.13 11.58 -16.53
N HIS A 374 6.61 10.55 -15.84
CA HIS A 374 6.31 10.65 -14.39
C HIS A 374 7.53 10.88 -13.49
N HIS A 375 8.73 10.45 -13.91
CA HIS A 375 9.97 10.75 -13.18
C HIS A 375 10.36 12.22 -13.32
N ASP A 376 10.11 12.83 -14.48
CA ASP A 376 10.37 14.25 -14.71
C ASP A 376 9.42 15.10 -13.86
N TRP A 377 8.13 14.73 -13.81
CA TRP A 377 7.17 15.38 -12.91
C TRP A 377 7.60 15.30 -11.44
N TYR A 378 8.16 14.15 -11.04
CA TYR A 378 8.67 13.95 -9.69
C TYR A 378 9.90 14.81 -9.41
N ALA A 379 10.83 14.90 -10.36
CA ALA A 379 12.00 15.76 -10.26
C ALA A 379 11.61 17.24 -10.13
N GLU A 380 10.68 17.73 -10.94
CA GLU A 380 10.16 19.10 -10.85
C GLU A 380 9.44 19.35 -9.52
N LEU A 381 8.67 18.37 -9.03
CA LEU A 381 7.91 18.49 -7.79
C LEU A 381 8.82 18.76 -6.57
N PHE A 382 10.02 18.18 -6.56
CA PHE A 382 10.96 18.31 -5.43
C PHE A 382 12.17 19.20 -5.72
N GLY A 383 12.40 19.60 -6.97
CA GLY A 383 13.54 20.41 -7.43
C GLY A 383 13.84 21.64 -6.57
N PRO A 384 12.83 22.45 -6.17
CA PRO A 384 13.06 23.60 -5.28
C PRO A 384 13.59 23.19 -3.90
N THR A 385 13.06 22.11 -3.33
CA THR A 385 13.48 21.57 -2.02
C THR A 385 14.91 21.02 -2.05
N VAL A 386 15.33 20.47 -3.19
CA VAL A 386 16.72 20.02 -3.42
C VAL A 386 17.65 21.21 -3.55
N THR A 387 17.26 22.20 -4.36
CA THR A 387 18.06 23.41 -4.58
C THR A 387 18.28 24.17 -3.28
N ALA A 388 17.28 24.18 -2.39
CA ALA A 388 17.38 24.74 -1.05
C ALA A 388 18.19 23.89 -0.05
N GLY A 389 18.70 22.72 -0.45
CA GLY A 389 19.49 21.83 0.41
C GLY A 389 18.68 21.13 1.52
N ILE A 390 17.35 21.15 1.44
CA ILE A 390 16.46 20.54 2.44
C ILE A 390 16.31 19.03 2.20
N VAL A 391 16.31 18.62 0.94
CA VAL A 391 16.22 17.22 0.53
C VAL A 391 17.48 16.86 -0.28
N GLU A 392 18.08 15.71 0.02
CA GLU A 392 19.21 15.21 -0.77
C GLU A 392 18.76 14.86 -2.19
N ALA A 393 19.60 15.16 -3.19
CA ALA A 393 19.29 14.84 -4.58
C ALA A 393 19.22 13.33 -4.85
N GLY A 394 20.05 12.53 -4.18
CA GLY A 394 20.18 11.09 -4.41
C GLY A 394 18.87 10.29 -4.25
N PRO A 395 18.12 10.45 -3.15
CA PRO A 395 16.81 9.83 -2.98
C PRO A 395 15.75 10.18 -4.05
N LEU A 396 15.96 11.24 -4.84
CA LEU A 396 15.01 11.70 -5.86
C LEU A 396 15.34 11.19 -7.28
N THR A 397 16.48 10.54 -7.48
CA THR A 397 16.90 10.03 -8.81
C THR A 397 16.27 8.68 -9.17
N GLY A 398 15.29 8.20 -8.42
CA GLY A 398 14.64 6.91 -8.71
C GLY A 398 13.61 6.51 -7.66
N TYR A 399 13.19 5.25 -7.74
CA TYR A 399 12.24 4.69 -6.79
C TYR A 399 12.86 4.45 -5.42
N ARG A 400 12.01 4.45 -4.39
CA ARG A 400 12.45 4.21 -3.02
C ARG A 400 13.11 2.83 -2.88
N ARG A 401 14.07 2.77 -1.96
CA ARG A 401 14.75 1.52 -1.57
C ARG A 401 14.45 1.10 -0.13
N GLY A 402 13.62 1.87 0.56
CA GLY A 402 13.25 1.64 1.96
C GLY A 402 11.75 1.43 2.13
N PRO A 403 11.35 0.98 3.34
CA PRO A 403 9.95 0.88 3.71
C PRO A 403 9.32 2.28 3.88
N ILE A 404 8.02 2.35 3.64
CA ILE A 404 7.18 3.52 3.82
C ILE A 404 5.79 3.07 4.28
N PHE A 405 5.02 3.99 4.82
CA PHE A 405 3.69 3.70 5.35
C PHE A 405 2.71 4.79 4.96
N ILE A 406 1.48 4.38 4.67
CA ILE A 406 0.40 5.31 4.34
C ILE A 406 -0.35 5.63 5.62
N ARG A 407 -0.51 6.92 5.90
CA ARG A 407 -1.16 7.36 7.13
C ARG A 407 -2.59 6.83 7.23
N ASN A 408 -2.92 6.23 8.37
CA ASN A 408 -4.24 5.71 8.73
C ASN A 408 -4.83 4.68 7.74
N SER A 409 -4.00 3.91 7.04
CA SER A 409 -4.43 2.86 6.12
C SER A 409 -4.03 1.47 6.61
N MET A 410 -4.92 0.49 6.50
CA MET A 410 -4.58 -0.92 6.73
C MET A 410 -3.78 -1.52 5.56
N HIS A 411 -3.68 -0.81 4.43
CA HIS A 411 -2.82 -1.17 3.31
C HIS A 411 -1.37 -0.77 3.59
N THR A 412 -0.48 -1.74 3.48
CA THR A 412 0.96 -1.54 3.52
C THR A 412 1.50 -1.46 2.10
N PRO A 413 2.21 -0.39 1.71
CA PRO A 413 2.87 -0.31 0.42
C PRO A 413 3.72 -1.53 0.08
N LEU A 414 3.92 -1.77 -1.21
CA LEU A 414 4.68 -2.92 -1.67
C LEU A 414 6.12 -2.87 -1.15
N PRO A 415 6.77 -4.01 -0.88
CA PRO A 415 8.18 -3.99 -0.51
C PRO A 415 9.04 -3.51 -1.68
N SER A 416 10.21 -2.90 -1.38
CA SER A 416 11.10 -2.32 -2.39
C SER A 416 11.49 -3.29 -3.50
N GLU A 417 11.62 -4.57 -3.16
CA GLU A 417 12.04 -5.63 -4.08
C GLU A 417 10.95 -5.96 -5.12
N ALA A 418 9.70 -5.57 -4.85
CA ALA A 418 8.57 -5.79 -5.76
C ALA A 418 8.24 -4.57 -6.63
N LEU A 419 8.88 -3.42 -6.39
CA LEU A 419 8.49 -2.15 -7.00
C LEU A 419 8.63 -2.15 -8.53
N LEU A 420 9.79 -2.56 -9.04
CA LEU A 420 10.08 -2.49 -10.48
C LEU A 420 9.11 -3.36 -11.28
N ASP A 421 9.02 -4.65 -10.96
CA ASP A 421 8.09 -5.58 -11.63
C ASP A 421 6.63 -5.09 -11.56
N SER A 422 6.26 -4.49 -10.42
CA SER A 422 4.91 -3.96 -10.21
C SER A 422 4.61 -2.72 -11.04
N LEU A 423 5.59 -1.81 -11.17
CA LEU A 423 5.46 -0.63 -11.99
C LEU A 423 5.46 -0.99 -13.48
N GLU A 424 6.36 -1.88 -13.92
CA GLU A 424 6.34 -2.40 -15.29
C GLU A 424 4.97 -2.99 -15.64
N THR A 425 4.41 -3.80 -14.73
CA THR A 425 3.07 -4.35 -14.89
C THR A 425 2.00 -3.25 -14.98
N LEU A 426 2.06 -2.23 -14.13
CA LEU A 426 1.13 -1.10 -14.18
C LEU A 426 1.23 -0.38 -15.53
N TRP A 427 2.44 -0.17 -16.04
CA TRP A 427 2.67 0.49 -17.32
C TRP A 427 2.15 -0.32 -18.50
N ASP A 428 2.38 -1.63 -18.51
CA ASP A 428 1.85 -2.53 -19.54
C ASP A 428 0.31 -2.52 -19.56
N LEU A 429 -0.31 -2.54 -18.37
CA LEU A 429 -1.77 -2.44 -18.24
C LEU A 429 -2.33 -1.11 -18.75
N LEU A 430 -1.63 0.00 -18.44
CA LEU A 430 -2.01 1.33 -18.90
C LEU A 430 -1.84 1.54 -20.40
N GLU A 431 -0.77 0.98 -20.98
CA GLU A 431 -0.50 1.02 -22.42
C GLU A 431 -1.55 0.24 -23.20
N ALA A 432 -1.95 -0.94 -22.69
CA ALA A 432 -2.89 -1.85 -23.34
C ALA A 432 -4.37 -1.44 -23.18
N GLU A 433 -4.72 -0.63 -22.18
CA GLU A 433 -6.12 -0.30 -21.90
C GLU A 433 -6.69 0.76 -22.86
N PRO A 434 -7.75 0.43 -23.63
CA PRO A 434 -8.38 1.38 -24.55
C PRO A 434 -9.26 2.43 -23.86
N GLN A 435 -9.83 2.13 -22.68
CA GLN A 435 -10.78 3.02 -22.02
C GLN A 435 -10.06 4.04 -21.13
N ALA A 436 -10.22 5.33 -21.45
CA ALA A 436 -9.59 6.42 -20.70
C ALA A 436 -10.01 6.46 -19.22
N CYS A 437 -11.28 6.19 -18.92
CA CYS A 437 -11.76 6.12 -17.53
C CYS A 437 -11.09 5.00 -16.73
N VAL A 438 -10.94 3.82 -17.33
CA VAL A 438 -10.24 2.68 -16.70
C VAL A 438 -8.79 3.03 -16.45
N ARG A 439 -8.09 3.59 -17.45
CA ARG A 439 -6.71 4.07 -17.28
C ARG A 439 -6.60 5.06 -16.13
N ALA A 440 -7.45 6.08 -16.10
CA ALA A 440 -7.40 7.11 -15.08
C ALA A 440 -7.65 6.55 -13.67
N VAL A 441 -8.73 5.81 -13.46
CA VAL A 441 -9.13 5.34 -12.12
C VAL A 441 -8.19 4.26 -11.61
N LEU A 442 -7.95 3.21 -12.41
CA LEU A 442 -7.11 2.10 -11.99
C LEU A 442 -5.63 2.49 -12.01
N GLY A 443 -5.19 3.28 -12.98
CA GLY A 443 -3.83 3.83 -13.03
C GLY A 443 -3.52 4.67 -11.79
N HIS A 444 -4.42 5.59 -11.44
CA HIS A 444 -4.31 6.39 -10.23
C HIS A 444 -4.21 5.50 -8.98
N HIS A 445 -5.19 4.60 -8.80
CA HIS A 445 -5.26 3.75 -7.63
C HIS A 445 -4.03 2.84 -7.49
N LEU A 446 -3.65 2.13 -8.56
CA LEU A 446 -2.54 1.19 -8.52
C LEU A 446 -1.20 1.90 -8.35
N PHE A 447 -1.03 3.11 -8.90
CA PHE A 447 0.17 3.90 -8.65
C PHE A 447 0.33 4.25 -7.16
N VAL A 448 -0.74 4.73 -6.50
CA VAL A 448 -0.69 5.05 -5.07
C VAL A 448 -0.70 3.82 -4.16
N PHE A 449 -1.19 2.68 -4.65
CA PHE A 449 -1.12 1.37 -4.00
C PHE A 449 0.31 0.82 -3.99
N ILE A 450 1.02 0.90 -5.12
CA ILE A 450 2.44 0.53 -5.25
C ILE A 450 3.30 1.49 -4.40
N HIS A 451 2.98 2.79 -4.49
CA HIS A 451 3.60 3.88 -3.74
C HIS A 451 5.13 3.94 -3.96
N PRO A 452 5.57 4.27 -5.19
CA PRO A 452 6.95 4.05 -5.63
C PRO A 452 7.99 5.04 -5.07
N TYR A 453 7.57 6.18 -4.52
CA TYR A 453 8.46 7.22 -4.00
C TYR A 453 8.40 7.34 -2.48
N PHE A 454 9.38 8.01 -1.86
CA PHE A 454 9.37 8.28 -0.41
C PHE A 454 8.30 9.30 0.01
N ASP A 455 8.01 10.27 -0.85
CA ASP A 455 6.96 11.28 -0.71
C ASP A 455 6.46 11.65 -2.12
N GLY A 456 5.34 12.37 -2.23
CA GLY A 456 4.83 12.92 -3.48
C GLY A 456 3.88 12.00 -4.24
N ASN A 457 3.72 10.74 -3.81
CA ASN A 457 2.89 9.74 -4.50
C ASN A 457 1.44 10.19 -4.71
N GLY A 458 0.83 10.88 -3.72
CA GLY A 458 -0.52 11.43 -3.87
C GLY A 458 -0.61 12.50 -4.96
N ARG A 459 0.35 13.43 -4.99
CA ARG A 459 0.43 14.54 -5.97
C ARG A 459 0.69 14.00 -7.38
N ILE A 460 1.71 13.16 -7.55
CA ILE A 460 2.00 12.49 -8.84
C ILE A 460 0.84 11.59 -9.27
N GLY A 461 0.20 10.88 -8.34
CA GLY A 461 -0.97 10.05 -8.63
C GLY A 461 -2.14 10.87 -9.17
N ARG A 462 -2.40 12.07 -8.63
CA ARG A 462 -3.45 12.97 -9.14
C ARG A 462 -3.10 13.56 -10.51
N PHE A 463 -1.83 13.91 -10.75
CA PHE A 463 -1.37 14.30 -12.09
C PHE A 463 -1.53 13.16 -13.11
N LEU A 464 -1.09 11.96 -12.76
CA LEU A 464 -1.26 10.76 -13.57
C LEU A 464 -2.74 10.50 -13.89
N MET A 465 -3.63 10.61 -12.91
CA MET A 465 -5.08 10.50 -13.11
C MET A 465 -5.56 11.48 -14.18
N ASN A 466 -5.21 12.76 -14.05
CA ASN A 466 -5.66 13.81 -14.95
C ASN A 466 -5.07 13.70 -16.36
N THR A 467 -3.80 13.33 -16.50
CA THR A 467 -3.20 13.04 -17.81
C THR A 467 -3.91 11.89 -18.53
N LEU A 468 -4.32 10.86 -17.79
CA LEU A 468 -5.06 9.72 -18.35
C LEU A 468 -6.52 10.08 -18.65
N LEU A 469 -7.17 10.93 -17.85
CA LEU A 469 -8.50 11.49 -18.17
C LEU A 469 -8.50 12.29 -19.48
N ALA A 470 -7.46 13.09 -19.70
CA ALA A 470 -7.30 13.89 -20.93
C ALA A 470 -7.33 13.02 -22.21
N SER A 471 -6.86 11.76 -22.12
CA SER A 471 -6.89 10.82 -23.24
C SER A 471 -8.29 10.43 -23.72
N GLY A 472 -9.31 10.67 -22.90
CA GLY A 472 -10.73 10.50 -23.24
C GLY A 472 -11.46 11.81 -23.52
N GLY A 473 -10.78 12.95 -23.40
CA GLY A 473 -11.39 14.28 -23.44
C GLY A 473 -12.18 14.64 -22.16
N TYR A 474 -11.99 13.91 -21.06
CA TYR A 474 -12.57 14.28 -19.77
C TYR A 474 -11.88 15.54 -19.23
N PRO A 475 -12.60 16.42 -18.52
CA PRO A 475 -12.00 17.63 -17.96
C PRO A 475 -10.99 17.30 -16.85
N TRP A 476 -10.06 18.21 -16.59
CA TRP A 476 -9.15 18.10 -15.45
C TRP A 476 -9.94 18.12 -14.14
N THR A 477 -9.85 17.04 -13.36
CA THR A 477 -10.60 16.85 -12.12
C THR A 477 -9.75 17.27 -10.92
N VAL A 478 -10.28 18.19 -10.11
CA VAL A 478 -9.68 18.63 -8.85
C VAL A 478 -10.29 17.83 -7.70
N ILE A 479 -9.47 17.14 -6.92
CA ILE A 479 -9.92 16.46 -5.71
C ILE A 479 -9.97 17.47 -4.56
N ARG A 480 -11.16 17.87 -4.11
CA ARG A 480 -11.31 18.91 -3.08
C ARG A 480 -10.83 18.47 -1.69
N MET A 481 -10.10 19.34 -1.01
CA MET A 481 -9.65 19.17 0.39
C MET A 481 -10.85 19.01 1.34
N SER A 482 -11.97 19.69 1.09
CA SER A 482 -13.20 19.55 1.88
C SER A 482 -13.78 18.12 1.85
N ARG A 483 -13.39 17.31 0.86
CA ARG A 483 -13.80 15.91 0.70
C ARG A 483 -12.66 14.91 0.87
N ARG A 484 -11.51 15.33 1.44
CA ARG A 484 -10.35 14.47 1.70
C ARG A 484 -10.73 13.17 2.39
N ASP A 485 -11.59 13.20 3.41
CA ASP A 485 -11.98 12.00 4.15
C ASP A 485 -12.79 11.01 3.29
N VAL A 486 -13.58 11.51 2.33
CA VAL A 486 -14.32 10.66 1.38
C VAL A 486 -13.34 10.01 0.40
N TYR A 487 -12.40 10.78 -0.13
CA TYR A 487 -11.34 10.29 -1.01
C TYR A 487 -10.49 9.20 -0.34
N MET A 488 -10.03 9.44 0.89
CA MET A 488 -9.22 8.47 1.64
C MET A 488 -10.01 7.20 1.96
N LYS A 489 -11.30 7.31 2.32
CA LYS A 489 -12.17 6.14 2.53
C LYS A 489 -12.39 5.33 1.26
N ALA A 490 -12.50 6.00 0.10
CA ALA A 490 -12.65 5.33 -1.19
C ALA A 490 -11.36 4.59 -1.60
N LEU A 491 -10.19 5.19 -1.39
CA LEU A 491 -8.91 4.52 -1.57
C LEU A 491 -8.77 3.30 -0.64
N GLU A 492 -9.11 3.45 0.64
CA GLU A 492 -9.06 2.36 1.62
C GLU A 492 -10.01 1.21 1.23
N ALA A 493 -11.23 1.53 0.78
CA ALA A 493 -12.18 0.52 0.29
C ALA A 493 -11.61 -0.28 -0.88
N ALA A 494 -10.94 0.38 -1.83
CA ALA A 494 -10.29 -0.29 -2.95
C ALA A 494 -9.07 -1.13 -2.50
N SER A 495 -8.16 -0.58 -1.70
CA SER A 495 -6.94 -1.28 -1.28
C SER A 495 -7.18 -2.45 -0.32
N VAL A 496 -8.16 -2.32 0.60
CA VAL A 496 -8.35 -3.26 1.71
C VAL A 496 -9.52 -4.19 1.49
N LYS A 497 -10.63 -3.69 0.94
CA LYS A 497 -11.86 -4.47 0.72
C LYS A 497 -12.03 -4.92 -0.73
N GLY A 498 -11.14 -4.48 -1.62
CA GLY A 498 -11.20 -4.77 -3.03
C GLY A 498 -12.38 -4.15 -3.78
N GLN A 499 -12.91 -3.03 -3.27
CA GLN A 499 -14.08 -2.34 -3.81
C GLN A 499 -13.65 -1.05 -4.54
N ILE A 500 -13.55 -1.10 -5.86
CA ILE A 500 -13.10 0.07 -6.66
C ILE A 500 -14.20 1.11 -6.89
N THR A 501 -15.48 0.68 -6.92
CA THR A 501 -16.62 1.52 -7.30
C THR A 501 -16.72 2.83 -6.51
N PRO A 502 -16.51 2.85 -5.17
CA PRO A 502 -16.53 4.10 -4.42
C PRO A 502 -15.50 5.14 -4.90
N LEU A 503 -14.34 4.70 -5.36
CA LEU A 503 -13.32 5.61 -5.91
C LEU A 503 -13.73 6.12 -7.28
N ALA A 504 -14.27 5.26 -8.14
CA ALA A 504 -14.77 5.66 -9.45
C ALA A 504 -15.92 6.69 -9.31
N GLU A 505 -16.90 6.42 -8.45
CA GLU A 505 -18.02 7.33 -8.17
C GLU A 505 -17.54 8.67 -7.62
N PHE A 506 -16.57 8.64 -6.70
CA PHE A 506 -15.99 9.86 -6.15
C PHE A 506 -15.33 10.73 -7.22
N ILE A 507 -14.53 10.12 -8.12
CA ILE A 507 -13.88 10.87 -9.22
C ILE A 507 -14.95 11.45 -10.18
N VAL A 508 -16.01 10.71 -10.48
CA VAL A 508 -17.13 11.21 -11.31
C VAL A 508 -17.81 12.41 -10.66
N GLN A 509 -18.04 12.39 -9.34
CA GLN A 509 -18.61 13.51 -8.61
C GLN A 509 -17.71 14.75 -8.65
N GLU A 510 -16.41 14.59 -8.37
CA GLU A 510 -15.44 15.71 -8.47
C GLU A 510 -15.32 16.25 -9.90
N MET A 511 -15.49 15.40 -10.91
CA MET A 511 -15.47 15.81 -12.31
C MET A 511 -16.66 16.70 -12.68
N HIS A 512 -17.84 16.44 -12.12
CA HIS A 512 -19.07 17.21 -12.38
C HIS A 512 -19.20 18.48 -11.55
N GLU A 513 -18.79 18.46 -10.29
CA GLU A 513 -18.99 19.56 -9.33
C GLU A 513 -17.95 20.69 -9.44
N TRP A 514 -17.27 20.82 -10.57
CA TRP A 514 -16.29 21.88 -10.75
C TRP A 514 -16.94 23.27 -10.76
N SER A 515 -16.40 24.17 -9.94
CA SER A 515 -16.67 25.60 -9.95
C SER A 515 -15.34 26.37 -10.00
N PRO A 516 -15.24 27.46 -10.79
CA PRO A 516 -14.10 28.38 -10.72
C PRO A 516 -14.06 29.15 -9.39
N GLU A 517 -15.20 29.26 -8.69
CA GLU A 517 -15.29 29.85 -7.36
C GLU A 517 -14.88 28.81 -6.29
N ARG A 518 -13.95 29.18 -5.42
CA ARG A 518 -13.59 28.32 -4.27
C ARG A 518 -14.78 28.20 -3.33
N GLU A 519 -14.99 27.02 -2.75
CA GLU A 519 -15.91 26.84 -1.64
C GLU A 519 -15.43 27.69 -0.44
N THR A 520 -15.88 28.93 -0.35
CA THR A 520 -15.76 29.77 0.84
C THR A 520 -16.79 29.33 1.87
N LYS A 521 -16.70 28.07 2.31
CA LYS A 521 -17.37 27.69 3.56
C LYS A 521 -16.61 28.32 4.69
N ASN A 522 -17.26 29.28 5.37
CA ASN A 522 -16.87 29.87 6.64
C ASN A 522 -16.19 28.84 7.56
N PHE A 523 -14.86 28.81 7.59
CA PHE A 523 -14.08 28.24 8.70
C PHE A 523 -14.10 29.22 9.89
N ALA A 524 -15.28 29.75 10.21
CA ALA A 524 -15.53 30.48 11.44
C ALA A 524 -16.06 29.48 12.48
N ALA A 525 -15.27 29.30 13.55
CA ALA A 525 -15.55 28.54 14.77
C ALA A 525 -15.53 27.00 14.63
N GLY A 526 -14.39 26.37 14.98
CA GLY A 526 -14.39 24.94 15.30
C GLY A 526 -13.05 24.20 15.36
N ALA A 527 -11.93 24.76 14.90
CA ALA A 527 -10.64 24.10 15.07
C ALA A 527 -10.07 24.38 16.47
N PRO A 528 -9.71 23.36 17.28
CA PRO A 528 -9.05 23.61 18.56
C PRO A 528 -7.71 24.29 18.29
N ARG A 529 -7.49 25.43 18.94
CA ARG A 529 -6.21 26.15 18.95
C ARG A 529 -5.12 25.21 19.47
N LEU A 530 -4.33 24.62 18.59
CA LEU A 530 -3.03 24.08 18.95
C LEU A 530 -2.09 25.27 19.15
N SER A 531 -1.92 25.65 20.42
CA SER A 531 -0.93 26.64 20.83
C SER A 531 0.47 26.09 20.54
N LEU A 532 1.16 26.72 19.59
CA LEU A 532 2.60 26.64 19.46
C LEU A 532 3.23 27.27 20.70
N ARG A 533 3.80 26.43 21.58
CA ARG A 533 4.91 26.83 22.45
C ARG A 533 5.91 25.68 22.51
N ALA A 534 7.10 26.00 21.95
CA ALA A 534 8.43 25.41 22.09
C ALA A 534 8.57 23.88 22.10
#